data_AF-A0A7X7NG02-F1
#
_entry.id   AF-A0A7X7NG02-F1
#
_cell.length_a   1.000
_cell.length_b   1.000
_cell.length_c   1.000
_cell.angle_alpha   90.00
_cell.angle_beta   90.00
_cell.angle_gamma   90.00
#
_symmetry.space_group_name_H-M   'P 1'
#
loop_
_entity.id
_entity.type
_entity.pdbx_description
1 polymer ?
#
loop_
_entity_poly.entity_id
_entity_poly.type
_entity_poly.pdbx_seq_one_letter_code
_entity_poly.pdbx_strand_id
1 'polypeptide(L)'
;MDENDTILIQELADSFRRQLQWYRELRDLVRKILGRLVLSRGDISGVIAGLEKKKDLLENIQNERSRTSAMVEKWQSRKGLMEVGETQALDEVLEQTGTAIREFLDEEEQLKKYIESIVNKQDGGAAG
;
A
#
# COMPACT_ATOMS: atom_id res chain seq x y z
N MET A 1 23.74 17.37 -13.21
CA MET A 1 23.76 16.10 -12.43
C MET A 1 25.13 15.41 -12.41
N ASP A 2 25.54 14.85 -11.26
CA ASP A 2 26.58 13.80 -11.21
C ASP A 2 25.94 12.45 -11.62
N GLU A 3 26.69 11.55 -12.25
CA GLU A 3 26.22 10.22 -12.67
C GLU A 3 25.60 9.43 -11.50
N ASN A 4 26.15 9.62 -10.31
CA ASN A 4 25.64 9.01 -9.08
C ASN A 4 24.25 9.50 -8.66
N ASP A 5 23.87 10.73 -9.04
CA ASP A 5 22.54 11.27 -8.76
C ASP A 5 21.49 10.71 -9.72
N THR A 6 21.86 10.57 -10.99
CA THR A 6 21.00 9.92 -11.99
C THR A 6 20.66 8.50 -11.58
N ILE A 7 21.66 7.72 -11.17
CA ILE A 7 21.47 6.32 -10.74
C ILE A 7 20.58 6.27 -9.49
N LEU A 8 20.84 7.13 -8.50
CA LEU A 8 20.04 7.20 -7.28
C LEU A 8 18.56 7.50 -7.57
N ILE A 9 18.28 8.50 -8.41
CA ILE A 9 16.93 8.89 -8.78
C ILE A 9 16.22 7.75 -9.52
N GLN A 10 16.90 7.10 -10.47
CA GLN A 10 16.33 5.99 -11.23
C GLN A 10 16.02 4.79 -10.33
N GLU A 11 16.93 4.39 -9.45
CA GLU A 11 16.71 3.28 -8.52
C GLU A 11 15.56 3.54 -7.54
N LEU A 12 15.46 4.78 -7.04
CA LEU A 12 14.34 5.19 -6.21
C LEU A 12 13.04 5.17 -6.99
N ALA A 13 13.02 5.70 -8.22
CA ALA A 13 11.82 5.71 -9.05
C ALA A 13 11.33 4.27 -9.31
N ASP A 14 12.23 3.34 -9.61
CA ASP A 14 11.88 1.93 -9.82
C ASP A 14 11.40 1.24 -8.53
N SER A 15 11.97 1.59 -7.38
CA SER A 15 11.46 1.14 -6.07
C SER A 15 10.03 1.63 -5.81
N PHE A 16 9.77 2.93 -6.02
CA PHE A 16 8.44 3.49 -5.82
C PHE A 16 7.43 2.95 -6.83
N ARG A 17 7.83 2.64 -8.07
CA ARG A 17 6.96 1.94 -9.05
C ARG A 17 6.53 0.56 -8.56
N ARG A 18 7.44 -0.22 -7.97
CA ARG A 18 7.11 -1.52 -7.35
C ARG A 18 6.14 -1.35 -6.18
N GLN A 19 6.43 -0.41 -5.27
CA GLN A 19 5.56 -0.12 -4.13
C GLN A 19 4.17 0.34 -4.58
N LEU A 20 4.08 1.23 -5.58
CA LEU A 20 2.82 1.67 -6.19
C LEU A 20 1.99 0.49 -6.68
N GLN A 21 2.61 -0.46 -7.39
CA GLN A 21 1.93 -1.66 -7.85
C GLN A 21 1.38 -2.47 -6.67
N TRP A 22 2.19 -2.73 -5.64
CA TRP A 22 1.74 -3.49 -4.47
C TRP A 22 0.61 -2.78 -3.70
N TYR A 23 0.64 -1.46 -3.58
CA TYR A 23 -0.46 -0.71 -2.95
C TYR A 23 -1.77 -0.78 -3.76
N ARG A 24 -1.70 -0.74 -5.10
CA ARG A 24 -2.87 -0.97 -5.97
C ARG A 24 -3.39 -2.40 -5.81
N GLU A 25 -2.51 -3.38 -5.77
CA GLU A 25 -2.88 -4.78 -5.53
C GLU A 25 -3.51 -4.99 -4.15
N LEU A 26 -2.98 -4.34 -3.11
CA LEU A 26 -3.57 -4.33 -1.77
C LEU A 26 -4.98 -3.77 -1.78
N ARG A 27 -5.19 -2.58 -2.37
CA ARG A 27 -6.51 -1.95 -2.48
C ARG A 27 -7.52 -2.90 -3.14
N ASP A 28 -7.16 -3.49 -4.27
CA ASP A 28 -8.05 -4.40 -5.00
C ASP A 28 -8.31 -5.71 -4.23
N LEU A 29 -7.33 -6.18 -3.46
CA LEU A 29 -7.47 -7.36 -2.59
C LEU A 29 -8.43 -7.10 -1.43
N VAL A 30 -8.33 -5.93 -0.79
CA VAL A 30 -9.22 -5.51 0.30
C VAL A 30 -10.66 -5.41 -0.17
N ARG A 31 -10.90 -4.81 -1.34
CA ARG A 31 -12.22 -4.79 -1.99
C ARG A 31 -12.79 -6.19 -2.22
N LYS A 32 -11.96 -7.13 -2.66
CA LYS A 32 -12.37 -8.54 -2.86
C LYS A 32 -12.69 -9.22 -1.55
N ILE A 33 -11.91 -8.97 -0.49
CA ILE A 33 -12.18 -9.50 0.86
C ILE A 33 -13.51 -8.96 1.37
N LEU A 34 -13.74 -7.65 1.28
CA LEU A 34 -15.00 -7.02 1.67
C LEU A 34 -16.18 -7.60 0.89
N GLY A 35 -16.08 -7.70 -0.44
CA GLY A 35 -17.13 -8.30 -1.28
C GLY A 35 -17.44 -9.75 -0.89
N ARG A 36 -16.41 -10.54 -0.57
CA ARG A 36 -16.59 -11.91 -0.06
C ARG A 36 -17.29 -11.92 1.30
N LEU A 37 -16.91 -11.05 2.23
CA LEU A 37 -17.54 -10.95 3.55
C LEU A 37 -19.01 -10.49 3.47
N VAL A 38 -19.35 -9.60 2.54
CA VAL A 38 -20.73 -9.14 2.29
C VAL A 38 -21.59 -10.26 1.73
N LEU A 39 -21.05 -11.07 0.81
CA LEU A 39 -21.78 -12.14 0.16
C LEU A 39 -21.70 -13.48 0.92
N SER A 40 -20.86 -13.56 1.95
CA SER A 40 -20.57 -14.81 2.65
C SER A 40 -21.81 -15.33 3.38
N ARG A 41 -22.25 -16.52 2.96
CA ARG A 41 -23.17 -17.39 3.72
C ARG A 41 -22.39 -18.40 4.59
N GLY A 42 -21.21 -18.02 5.10
CA GLY A 42 -20.34 -18.89 5.89
C GLY A 42 -19.11 -19.44 5.17
N ASP A 43 -18.84 -19.05 3.92
CA ASP A 43 -17.55 -19.35 3.27
C ASP A 43 -16.51 -18.30 3.68
N ILE A 44 -15.69 -18.67 4.67
CA ILE A 44 -14.63 -17.84 5.23
C ILE A 44 -13.27 -18.20 4.59
N SER A 45 -13.17 -19.32 3.87
CA SER A 45 -11.91 -19.81 3.29
C SER A 45 -11.30 -18.80 2.32
N GLY A 46 -12.13 -18.19 1.47
CA GLY A 46 -11.70 -17.14 0.56
C GLY A 46 -11.32 -15.82 1.24
N VAL A 47 -11.83 -15.56 2.45
CA VAL A 47 -11.42 -14.39 3.25
C VAL A 47 -10.03 -14.62 3.84
N ILE A 48 -9.78 -15.81 4.41
CA ILE A 48 -8.49 -16.19 4.99
C ILE A 48 -7.39 -16.13 3.93
N ALA A 49 -7.59 -16.77 2.77
CA ALA A 49 -6.61 -16.71 1.67
C ALA A 49 -6.34 -15.28 1.19
N GLY A 50 -7.36 -14.40 1.25
CA GLY A 50 -7.20 -12.98 0.96
C GLY A 50 -6.32 -12.26 1.99
N LEU A 51 -6.51 -12.55 3.28
CA LEU A 51 -5.72 -11.98 4.37
C LEU A 51 -4.25 -12.47 4.35
N GLU A 52 -4.01 -13.73 4.01
CA GLU A 52 -2.65 -14.27 3.81
C GLU A 52 -1.94 -13.53 2.68
N LYS A 53 -2.57 -13.40 1.51
CA LYS A 53 -1.98 -12.63 0.40
C LYS A 53 -1.75 -11.16 0.76
N LYS A 54 -2.62 -10.57 1.58
CA LYS A 54 -2.45 -9.19 2.07
C LYS A 54 -1.20 -9.07 2.94
N LYS A 55 -0.97 -10.04 3.82
CA LYS A 55 0.24 -10.11 4.65
C LYS A 55 1.50 -10.17 3.78
N ASP A 56 1.53 -11.03 2.77
CA ASP A 56 2.69 -11.17 1.87
C ASP A 56 3.01 -9.86 1.13
N LEU A 57 1.98 -9.15 0.65
CA LEU A 57 2.14 -7.85 0.00
C LEU A 57 2.69 -6.78 0.96
N LEU A 58 2.23 -6.77 2.21
CA LEU A 58 2.73 -5.84 3.23
C LEU A 58 4.19 -6.14 3.59
N GLU A 59 4.58 -7.41 3.66
CA GLU A 59 5.97 -7.82 3.88
C GLU A 59 6.86 -7.38 2.72
N ASN A 60 6.41 -7.54 1.46
CA ASN A 60 7.15 -7.06 0.28
C ASN A 60 7.36 -5.53 0.32
N ILE A 61 6.33 -4.76 0.67
CA ILE A 61 6.42 -3.31 0.83
C ILE A 61 7.42 -2.95 1.95
N GLN A 62 7.34 -3.63 3.09
CA GLN A 62 8.23 -3.37 4.23
C GLN A 62 9.68 -3.67 3.86
N ASN A 63 9.94 -4.79 3.18
CA ASN A 63 11.27 -5.19 2.73
C ASN A 63 11.85 -4.17 1.74
N GLU A 64 11.06 -3.72 0.76
CA GLU A 64 11.51 -2.72 -0.21
C GLU A 64 11.78 -1.37 0.45
N ARG A 65 10.90 -0.92 1.36
CA ARG A 65 11.12 0.32 2.13
C ARG A 65 12.40 0.26 2.96
N SER A 66 12.67 -0.89 3.58
CA SER A 66 13.89 -1.12 4.35
C SER A 66 15.12 -1.08 3.45
N ARG A 67 15.06 -1.74 2.28
CA ARG A 67 16.12 -1.73 1.27
C ARG A 67 16.45 -0.33 0.77
N THR A 68 15.44 0.54 0.62
CA THR A 68 15.61 1.88 0.04
C THR A 68 15.74 3.01 1.05
N SER A 69 15.68 2.75 2.37
CA SER A 69 15.69 3.82 3.39
C SER A 69 16.91 4.74 3.28
N ALA A 70 18.12 4.17 3.20
CA ALA A 70 19.35 4.95 3.08
C ALA A 70 19.42 5.76 1.77
N MET A 71 18.86 5.22 0.67
CA MET A 71 18.79 5.93 -0.61
C MET A 71 17.84 7.12 -0.53
N VAL A 72 16.69 6.96 0.14
CA VAL A 72 15.74 8.06 0.36
C VAL A 72 16.38 9.17 1.19
N GLU A 73 17.10 8.83 2.27
CA GLU A 73 17.83 9.81 3.10
C GLU A 73 18.88 10.56 2.27
N LYS A 74 19.65 9.82 1.46
CA LYS A 74 20.65 10.41 0.56
C LYS A 74 20.00 11.34 -0.45
N TRP A 75 18.88 10.95 -1.07
CA TRP A 75 18.16 11.80 -2.00
C TRP A 75 17.61 13.05 -1.32
N GLN A 76 17.00 12.92 -0.13
CA GLN A 76 16.46 14.08 0.60
C GLN A 76 17.51 15.13 0.96
N SER A 77 18.74 14.71 1.28
CA SER A 77 19.84 15.65 1.56
C SER A 77 20.37 16.36 0.30
N ARG A 78 20.13 15.80 -0.89
CA ARG A 78 20.65 16.32 -2.17
C ARG A 78 19.59 17.00 -3.03
N LYS A 79 18.30 16.73 -2.84
CA LYS A 79 17.21 17.21 -3.72
C LYS A 79 17.15 18.73 -3.91
N GLY A 80 17.58 19.51 -2.91
CA GLY A 80 17.62 20.98 -3.02
C GLY A 80 18.73 21.53 -3.92
N LEU A 81 19.62 20.66 -4.39
CA LEU A 81 20.73 20.96 -5.29
C LEU A 81 20.47 20.46 -6.72
N MET A 82 19.36 19.77 -6.95
CA MET A 82 18.97 19.18 -8.24
C MET A 82 17.98 20.11 -8.96
N GLU A 83 18.04 20.14 -10.29
CA GLU A 83 17.05 20.89 -11.06
C GLU A 83 15.71 20.16 -11.09
N VAL A 84 14.59 20.90 -11.11
CA VAL A 84 13.22 20.35 -11.05
C VAL A 84 12.93 19.34 -12.17
N GLY A 85 13.55 19.50 -13.34
CA GLY A 85 13.41 18.57 -14.46
C GLY A 85 14.11 17.23 -14.25
N GLU A 86 15.15 17.17 -13.41
CA GLU A 86 15.96 15.98 -13.16
C GLU A 86 15.25 14.98 -12.23
N THR A 87 14.35 15.45 -11.35
CA THR A 87 13.61 14.61 -10.39
C THR A 87 12.18 14.31 -10.81
N GLN A 88 11.70 14.87 -11.92
CA GLN A 88 10.29 14.85 -12.32
C GLN A 88 9.67 13.43 -12.32
N ALA A 89 10.38 12.44 -12.88
CA ALA A 89 9.89 11.06 -12.92
C ALA A 89 9.78 10.40 -11.53
N LEU A 90 10.67 10.77 -10.60
CA LEU A 90 10.63 10.32 -9.22
C LEU A 90 9.50 11.03 -8.44
N ASP A 91 9.33 12.33 -8.64
CA ASP A 91 8.28 13.11 -8.00
C ASP A 91 6.89 12.63 -8.42
N GLU A 92 6.71 12.33 -9.71
CA GLU A 92 5.44 11.78 -10.22
C GLU A 92 5.11 10.42 -9.58
N VAL A 93 6.07 9.49 -9.52
CA VAL A 93 5.79 8.18 -8.91
C VAL A 93 5.59 8.29 -7.39
N LEU A 94 6.26 9.22 -6.71
CA LEU A 94 6.02 9.50 -5.29
C LEU A 94 4.59 9.97 -5.05
N GLU A 95 4.10 10.90 -5.86
CA GLU A 95 2.72 11.41 -5.78
C GLU A 95 1.70 10.30 -6.05
N GLN A 96 1.92 9.50 -7.10
CA GLN A 96 1.07 8.35 -7.42
C GLN A 96 1.06 7.31 -6.29
N THR A 97 2.22 7.03 -5.70
CA THR A 97 2.36 6.11 -4.56
C THR A 97 1.60 6.63 -3.35
N GLY A 98 1.75 7.93 -3.03
CA GLY A 98 1.01 8.58 -1.94
C GLY A 98 -0.51 8.50 -2.13
N THR A 99 -0.98 8.66 -3.37
CA THR A 99 -2.39 8.49 -3.71
C THR A 99 -2.85 7.04 -3.55
N ALA A 100 -2.09 6.06 -4.05
CA ALA A 100 -2.41 4.65 -3.90
C ALA A 100 -2.44 4.20 -2.42
N ILE A 101 -1.57 4.75 -1.57
CA ILE A 101 -1.59 4.52 -0.12
C ILE A 101 -2.90 5.02 0.48
N ARG A 102 -3.32 6.25 0.17
CA ARG A 102 -4.59 6.81 0.69
C ARG A 102 -5.79 5.98 0.27
N GLU A 103 -5.87 5.62 -1.02
CA GLU A 103 -6.94 4.78 -1.54
C GLU A 103 -6.97 3.39 -0.88
N PHE A 104 -5.81 2.78 -0.63
CA PHE A 104 -5.74 1.52 0.12
C PHE A 104 -6.24 1.68 1.55
N LEU A 105 -5.83 2.74 2.26
CA LEU A 105 -6.26 3.01 3.64
C LEU A 105 -7.78 3.26 3.73
N ASP A 106 -8.36 3.93 2.74
CA ASP A 106 -9.81 4.16 2.68
C ASP A 106 -10.60 2.85 2.54
N GLU A 107 -10.11 1.91 1.71
CA GLU A 107 -10.72 0.58 1.57
C GLU A 107 -10.52 -0.27 2.82
N GLU A 108 -9.36 -0.17 3.48
CA GLU A 108 -9.09 -0.84 4.75
C GLU A 108 -10.04 -0.37 5.85
N GLU A 109 -10.30 0.93 5.93
CA GLU A 109 -11.21 1.51 6.90
C GLU A 109 -12.66 1.05 6.64
N GLN A 110 -13.07 0.91 5.37
CA GLN A 110 -14.36 0.33 5.02
C GLN A 110 -14.47 -1.14 5.45
N LEU A 111 -13.44 -1.94 5.18
CA LEU A 111 -13.38 -3.34 5.61
C LEU A 111 -13.47 -3.46 7.13
N LYS A 112 -12.69 -2.65 7.85
CA LYS A 112 -12.70 -2.60 9.32
C LYS A 112 -14.10 -2.28 9.86
N LYS A 113 -14.72 -1.19 9.40
CA LYS A 113 -16.09 -0.80 9.82
C LYS A 113 -17.11 -1.90 9.56
N TYR A 114 -16.99 -2.60 8.43
CA TYR A 114 -17.89 -3.71 8.12
C TYR A 114 -17.73 -4.86 9.11
N ILE A 115 -16.50 -5.29 9.38
CA ILE A 115 -16.20 -6.35 10.36
C ILE A 115 -16.71 -5.96 11.75
N GLU A 116 -16.42 -4.75 12.22
CA GLU A 116 -16.89 -4.23 13.51
C GLU A 116 -18.43 -4.23 13.60
N SER A 117 -19.11 -3.89 12.51
CA SER A 117 -20.58 -3.92 12.46
C SER A 117 -21.17 -5.33 12.57
N ILE A 118 -20.46 -6.35 12.06
CA ILE A 118 -20.88 -7.76 12.19
C ILE A 118 -20.69 -8.21 13.63
N VAL A 119 -19.52 -7.95 14.22
CA VAL A 119 -19.19 -8.35 15.59
C VAL A 119 -20.18 -7.74 16.59
N ASN A 120 -20.43 -6.43 16.49
CA ASN A 120 -21.36 -5.73 17.38
C ASN A 120 -22.82 -6.22 17.25
N LYS A 121 -23.23 -6.69 16.06
CA LYS A 121 -24.56 -7.31 15.87
C LYS A 121 -24.67 -8.68 16.51
N GLN A 122 -23.58 -9.45 16.55
CA GLN A 122 -23.58 -10.75 17.23
C GLN A 122 -23.65 -10.59 18.75
N ASP A 123 -22.99 -9.58 19.31
CA ASP A 123 -23.00 -9.32 20.76
C ASP A 123 -24.34 -8.74 21.27
N GLY A 124 -25.07 -7.99 20.43
CA GLY A 124 -26.41 -7.47 20.76
C GLY A 124 -27.55 -8.48 20.63
N GLY A 125 -27.31 -9.65 20.01
CA GLY A 125 -28.32 -10.66 19.71
C GLY A 125 -28.51 -11.75 20.77
N ALA A 126 -27.69 -11.78 21.82
CA ALA A 126 -27.75 -12.79 22.88
C ALA A 126 -28.66 -12.41 24.09
N ALA A 127 -29.45 -11.35 23.98
CA ALA A 127 -30.31 -10.84 25.06
C ALA A 127 -31.82 -10.81 24.73
N GLY A 128 -32.27 -11.59 23.73
CA GLY A 128 -33.68 -11.66 23.30
C GLY A 128 -34.30 -13.04 23.53
#